data_AF-A0A819HLB9-F1
#
_entry.id   AF-A0A819HLB9-F1
#
_cell.length_a   1.000
_cell.length_b   1.000
_cell.length_c   1.000
_cell.angle_alpha   90.00
_cell.angle_beta   90.00
_cell.angle_gamma   90.00
#
_symmetry.space_group_name_H-M   'P 1'
#
loop_
_entity.id
_entity.type
_entity.pdbx_description
1 polymer ?
#
loop_
_entity_poly.entity_id
_entity_poly.type
_entity_poly.pdbx_seq_one_letter_code
_entity_poly.pdbx_strand_id
1 'polypeptide(L)'
;MMAKLQFPSLVKRHFQNDNVQHIPTEKTIKAIYDTFLEIGLVRDRERSGRPSVTTSKKLDESAEVLSNNSVGYNILGDGTPAQIIPMLTGMQEKELPSTLHRDKNGSFVNVYPFVWNKYRDQGYVTGYAEDGPNIGIWTLRLRGFNQTPTDHYMLPFYRLPVTKSFLYAQNSYCFGNQTSFELFLSYIRRFWTSYPTDNKFFFGFFKQYTHDDYSRGSLTDAPIFDLLRTLHKSGQLERTVFILMTDHGARFSAARRTPQGTIEERLPFMSFILPSSFRQKYPRAVNALRTNINRLTTPLDVHATLLSLLDMNEASSTNNVNVTQRAISLFNFDIIHIDFLPMQT
;
A
#
# COMPACT_ATOMS: atom_id res chain seq x y z
N MET A 1 -39.46 5.41 -32.05
CA MET A 1 -38.48 4.82 -32.98
C MET A 1 -37.09 5.15 -32.43
N MET A 2 -36.54 4.29 -31.58
CA MET A 2 -35.25 4.50 -30.88
C MET A 2 -34.09 4.07 -31.78
N ALA A 3 -33.17 5.00 -32.07
CA ALA A 3 -31.93 4.70 -32.77
C ALA A 3 -30.88 4.16 -31.79
N LYS A 4 -30.45 2.91 -32.00
CA LYS A 4 -29.29 2.30 -31.34
C LYS A 4 -28.01 2.95 -31.89
N LEU A 5 -27.24 3.59 -31.03
CA LEU A 5 -25.85 3.96 -31.31
C LEU A 5 -24.96 2.71 -31.11
N GLN A 6 -24.53 2.11 -32.22
CA GLN A 6 -23.44 1.14 -32.25
C GLN A 6 -22.11 1.89 -32.04
N PHE A 7 -21.39 1.58 -30.95
CA PHE A 7 -19.99 1.98 -30.78
C PHE A 7 -19.11 1.19 -31.76
N PRO A 8 -18.34 1.84 -32.67
CA PRO A 8 -17.42 1.14 -33.54
C PRO A 8 -16.16 0.71 -32.78
N SER A 9 -15.67 -0.45 -33.19
CA SER A 9 -14.53 -1.26 -32.75
C SER A 9 -13.12 -0.63 -32.84
N LEU A 10 -12.98 0.69 -32.69
CA LEU A 10 -11.72 1.41 -32.90
C LEU A 10 -10.72 1.32 -31.74
N VAL A 11 -11.17 1.08 -30.50
CA VAL A 11 -10.25 0.92 -29.35
C VAL A 11 -9.53 -0.44 -29.41
N LYS A 12 -10.10 -1.45 -30.07
CA LYS A 12 -9.50 -2.80 -30.10
C LYS A 12 -8.32 -2.94 -31.08
N ARG A 13 -8.22 -2.06 -32.10
CA ARG A 13 -7.15 -2.13 -33.12
C ARG A 13 -5.85 -1.45 -32.72
N HIS A 14 -5.86 -0.49 -31.79
CA HIS A 14 -4.61 0.18 -31.38
C HIS A 14 -3.82 -0.57 -30.31
N PHE A 15 -4.45 -1.51 -29.59
CA PHE A 15 -3.80 -2.37 -28.60
C PHE A 15 -3.27 -3.70 -29.15
N GLN A 16 -3.40 -3.95 -30.46
CA GLN A 16 -2.94 -5.21 -31.08
C GLN A 16 -1.57 -5.12 -31.76
N ASN A 17 -0.95 -3.94 -31.81
CA ASN A 17 0.36 -3.76 -32.48
C ASN A 17 1.57 -3.74 -31.53
N ASP A 18 1.36 -3.77 -30.21
CA ASP A 18 2.45 -3.96 -29.26
C ASP A 18 2.44 -5.41 -28.77
N ASN A 19 3.54 -6.12 -29.00
CA ASN A 19 3.82 -7.49 -28.53
C ASN A 19 3.85 -7.55 -26.98
N VAL A 20 2.72 -7.38 -26.31
CA VAL A 20 2.57 -7.53 -24.86
C VAL A 20 2.10 -8.95 -24.57
N GLN A 21 3.04 -9.90 -24.50
CA GLN A 21 2.73 -11.31 -24.29
C GLN A 21 2.41 -11.72 -22.84
N HIS A 22 2.37 -10.81 -21.87
CA HIS A 22 2.05 -11.14 -20.48
C HIS A 22 1.05 -10.16 -19.86
N ILE A 23 -0.14 -10.10 -20.46
CA ILE A 23 -1.32 -9.65 -19.71
C ILE A 23 -1.76 -10.85 -18.86
N PRO A 24 -1.80 -10.77 -17.52
CA PRO A 24 -2.37 -11.83 -16.70
C PRO A 24 -3.77 -12.14 -17.21
N THR A 25 -3.99 -13.41 -17.55
CA THR A 25 -5.28 -13.82 -18.10
C THR A 25 -6.39 -13.54 -17.07
N GLU A 26 -7.62 -13.33 -17.54
CA GLU A 26 -8.80 -13.18 -16.65
C GLU A 26 -8.89 -14.34 -15.63
N LYS A 27 -8.37 -15.52 -16.00
CA LYS A 27 -8.24 -16.71 -15.14
C LYS A 27 -7.19 -16.56 -14.03
N THR A 28 -6.08 -15.88 -14.28
CA THR A 28 -5.02 -15.60 -13.31
C THR A 28 -5.50 -14.59 -12.28
N ILE A 29 -6.12 -13.49 -12.73
CA ILE A 29 -6.72 -12.47 -11.86
C ILE A 29 -7.82 -13.10 -11.00
N LYS A 30 -8.68 -13.93 -11.60
CA LYS A 30 -9.70 -14.67 -10.85
C LYS A 30 -9.09 -15.62 -9.83
N ALA A 31 -8.05 -16.38 -10.16
CA ALA A 31 -7.41 -17.29 -9.21
C ALA A 31 -6.79 -16.57 -8.02
N ILE A 32 -6.17 -15.41 -8.23
CA ILE A 32 -5.60 -14.57 -7.16
C ILE A 32 -6.70 -13.95 -6.31
N TYR A 33 -7.77 -13.46 -6.95
CA TYR A 33 -8.94 -12.94 -6.24
C TYR A 33 -9.66 -14.03 -5.44
N ASP A 34 -9.88 -15.22 -6.02
CA ASP A 34 -10.42 -16.39 -5.34
C ASP A 34 -9.51 -16.80 -4.17
N THR A 35 -8.19 -16.73 -4.35
CA THR A 35 -7.22 -16.97 -3.28
C THR A 35 -7.35 -15.93 -2.18
N PHE A 36 -7.45 -14.64 -2.53
CA PHE A 36 -7.69 -13.58 -1.55
C PHE A 36 -9.06 -13.72 -0.86
N LEU A 37 -10.10 -14.21 -1.55
CA LEU A 37 -11.38 -14.56 -0.94
C LEU A 37 -11.22 -15.71 0.06
N GLU A 38 -10.49 -16.77 -0.31
CA GLU A 38 -10.22 -17.95 0.54
C GLU A 38 -9.52 -17.58 1.84
N ILE A 39 -8.60 -16.60 1.80
CA ILE A 39 -7.89 -16.12 3.00
C ILE A 39 -8.49 -14.84 3.60
N GLY A 40 -9.73 -14.49 3.24
CA GLY A 40 -10.46 -13.35 3.79
C GLY A 40 -9.90 -11.97 3.43
N LEU A 41 -8.92 -11.90 2.51
CA LEU A 41 -8.22 -10.70 2.06
C LEU A 41 -9.00 -9.76 1.13
N VAL A 42 -10.09 -10.23 0.56
CA VAL A 42 -11.08 -9.41 -0.16
C VAL A 42 -12.48 -9.96 0.10
N ARG A 43 -13.53 -9.18 -0.19
CA ARG A 43 -14.94 -9.63 -0.20
C ARG A 43 -15.45 -9.63 -1.62
N ASP A 44 -16.32 -10.59 -1.93
CA ASP A 44 -16.87 -10.71 -3.28
C ASP A 44 -17.79 -9.51 -3.60
N ARG A 45 -17.51 -8.77 -4.67
CA ARG A 45 -18.45 -7.78 -5.21
C ARG A 45 -19.25 -8.45 -6.32
N GLU A 46 -20.52 -8.74 -6.06
CA GLU A 46 -21.48 -8.96 -7.14
C GLU A 46 -21.51 -7.69 -8.01
N ARG A 47 -20.93 -7.75 -9.21
CA ARG A 47 -21.30 -6.84 -10.29
C ARG A 47 -22.61 -7.35 -10.86
N SER A 48 -23.64 -6.51 -10.89
CA SER A 48 -24.92 -6.81 -11.54
C SER A 48 -24.67 -7.29 -12.98
N GLY A 49 -25.02 -8.55 -13.26
CA GLY A 49 -24.97 -9.14 -14.62
C GLY A 49 -23.95 -10.26 -14.87
N ARG A 50 -23.17 -10.73 -13.88
CA ARG A 50 -22.32 -11.95 -14.03
C ARG A 50 -22.53 -12.89 -12.83
N PRO A 51 -23.32 -13.97 -12.95
CA PRO A 51 -23.45 -14.94 -11.88
C PRO A 51 -22.12 -15.71 -11.72
N SER A 52 -21.47 -15.61 -10.57
CA SER A 52 -20.33 -16.46 -10.21
C SER A 52 -20.86 -17.74 -9.57
N VAL A 53 -20.81 -18.84 -10.31
CA VAL A 53 -21.10 -20.19 -9.79
C VAL A 53 -19.78 -20.80 -9.34
N THR A 54 -19.42 -20.72 -8.05
CA THR A 54 -18.67 -21.78 -7.35
C THR A 54 -18.56 -21.57 -5.83
N THR A 55 -19.27 -22.45 -5.11
CA THR A 55 -18.92 -23.10 -3.84
C THR A 55 -17.94 -22.43 -2.87
N SER A 56 -18.51 -21.75 -1.86
CA SER A 56 -17.88 -21.42 -0.59
C SER A 56 -17.62 -22.69 0.26
N LYS A 57 -16.46 -23.32 0.08
CA LYS A 57 -15.95 -24.26 1.08
C LYS A 57 -15.21 -23.44 2.14
N LYS A 58 -15.94 -23.09 3.20
CA LYS A 58 -15.43 -22.38 4.40
C LYS A 58 -14.12 -23.02 4.90
N LEU A 59 -13.04 -22.25 4.90
CA LEU A 59 -11.89 -22.49 5.77
C LEU A 59 -12.26 -22.09 7.21
N ASP A 60 -11.72 -22.83 8.16
CA ASP A 60 -11.99 -22.81 9.60
C ASP A 60 -12.25 -21.42 10.20
N GLU A 61 -13.29 -21.34 11.03
CA GLU A 61 -13.79 -20.16 11.75
C GLU A 61 -12.77 -19.55 12.75
N SER A 62 -11.53 -20.05 12.82
CA SER A 62 -10.51 -19.59 13.78
C SER A 62 -9.67 -18.40 13.31
N ALA A 63 -9.66 -18.10 12.01
CA ALA A 63 -8.93 -16.97 11.45
C ALA A 63 -9.74 -16.23 10.39
N GLU A 64 -10.81 -15.57 10.81
CA GLU A 64 -11.49 -14.58 9.98
C GLU A 64 -10.52 -13.38 9.79
N VAL A 65 -9.59 -13.46 8.84
CA VAL A 65 -8.83 -12.31 8.37
C VAL A 65 -9.85 -11.34 7.78
N LEU A 66 -10.24 -10.33 8.56
CA LEU A 66 -11.06 -9.26 8.02
C LEU A 66 -10.15 -8.36 7.18
N SER A 67 -10.16 -8.59 5.88
CA SER A 67 -9.77 -7.53 4.98
C SER A 67 -10.78 -6.41 4.93
N ASN A 68 -10.23 -5.21 4.94
CA ASN A 68 -10.98 -3.98 4.72
C ASN A 68 -10.34 -3.27 3.54
N ASN A 69 -10.75 -3.63 2.32
CA ASN A 69 -10.32 -2.93 1.10
C ASN A 69 -10.91 -1.52 1.08
N SER A 70 -10.05 -0.50 1.08
CA SER A 70 -10.42 0.90 1.01
C SER A 70 -10.71 1.31 -0.42
N VAL A 71 -11.98 1.63 -0.67
CA VAL A 71 -12.48 2.13 -1.95
C VAL A 71 -12.53 3.65 -1.97
N GLY A 72 -12.40 4.29 -0.80
CA GLY A 72 -12.39 5.74 -0.66
C GLY A 72 -11.00 6.35 -0.41
N TYR A 73 -9.93 5.54 -0.32
CA TYR A 73 -8.58 6.07 -0.23
C TYR A 73 -8.15 6.78 -1.52
N ASN A 74 -7.69 8.02 -1.40
CA ASN A 74 -7.35 8.90 -2.53
C ASN A 74 -5.98 9.55 -2.32
N ILE A 75 -5.33 9.87 -3.45
CA ILE A 75 -4.07 10.62 -3.44
C ILE A 75 -4.29 12.07 -2.98
N LEU A 76 -3.32 12.64 -2.27
CA LEU A 76 -3.33 14.05 -1.83
C LEU A 76 -2.74 15.01 -2.86
N GLY A 77 -1.88 14.51 -3.73
CA GLY A 77 -1.22 15.29 -4.78
C GLY A 77 -0.63 14.40 -5.86
N ASP A 78 0.22 14.94 -6.72
CA ASP A 78 0.76 14.20 -7.86
C ASP A 78 2.06 13.47 -7.47
N GLY A 79 2.05 12.13 -7.53
CA GLY A 79 3.24 11.28 -7.38
C GLY A 79 3.62 10.91 -5.95
N THR A 80 4.63 10.05 -5.83
CA THR A 80 5.01 9.39 -4.58
C THR A 80 5.30 10.33 -3.40
N PRO A 81 6.10 11.42 -3.52
CA PRO A 81 6.38 12.29 -2.36
C PRO A 81 5.12 12.94 -1.79
N ALA A 82 4.15 13.29 -2.64
CA ALA A 82 2.89 13.89 -2.21
C ALA A 82 1.99 12.90 -1.44
N GLN A 83 2.31 11.60 -1.44
CA GLN A 83 1.58 10.59 -0.65
C GLN A 83 2.39 10.13 0.55
N ILE A 84 3.66 9.78 0.33
CA ILE A 84 4.48 9.16 1.36
C ILE A 84 4.93 10.16 2.43
N ILE A 85 5.21 11.42 2.06
CA ILE A 85 5.56 12.46 3.04
C ILE A 85 4.39 12.69 4.02
N PRO A 86 3.16 13.02 3.59
CA PRO A 86 2.05 13.22 4.52
C PRO A 86 1.69 11.96 5.31
N MET A 87 1.78 10.77 4.71
CA MET A 87 1.56 9.50 5.42
C MET A 87 2.54 9.27 6.55
N LEU A 88 3.81 9.57 6.33
CA LEU A 88 4.85 9.26 7.31
C LEU A 88 5.18 10.44 8.23
N THR A 89 4.72 11.67 7.95
CA THR A 89 5.06 12.85 8.76
C THR A 89 3.85 13.63 9.27
N GLY A 90 2.66 13.38 8.71
CA GLY A 90 1.47 14.18 8.98
C GLY A 90 1.48 15.56 8.30
N MET A 91 2.49 15.85 7.48
CA MET A 91 2.71 17.15 6.85
C MET A 91 2.91 17.01 5.34
N GLN A 92 2.50 18.01 4.56
CA GLN A 92 2.83 18.11 3.14
C GLN A 92 4.27 18.60 2.97
N GLU A 93 4.92 18.28 1.85
CA GLU A 93 6.31 18.69 1.56
C GLU A 93 6.54 20.20 1.77
N LYS A 94 5.57 21.04 1.39
CA LYS A 94 5.63 22.50 1.52
C LYS A 94 5.66 23.03 2.95
N GLU A 95 5.26 22.21 3.93
CA GLU A 95 5.22 22.57 5.35
C GLU A 95 6.52 22.18 6.07
N LEU A 96 7.41 21.46 5.39
CA LEU A 96 8.65 20.93 5.93
C LEU A 96 9.85 21.74 5.43
N PRO A 97 10.99 21.71 6.14
CA PRO A 97 12.24 22.27 5.63
C PRO A 97 12.57 21.70 4.24
N SER A 98 13.03 22.54 3.33
CA SER A 98 13.41 22.08 2.00
C SER A 98 14.54 21.05 2.10
N THR A 99 14.37 19.91 1.43
CA THR A 99 15.39 18.85 1.31
C THR A 99 15.73 18.55 -0.13
N LEU A 100 15.39 19.46 -1.05
CA LEU A 100 15.61 19.32 -2.48
C LEU A 100 17.10 19.38 -2.82
N HIS A 101 17.54 18.58 -3.80
CA HIS A 101 18.91 18.70 -4.35
C HIS A 101 19.20 20.10 -4.91
N ARG A 102 18.20 20.69 -5.58
CA ARG A 102 18.33 22.01 -6.24
C ARG A 102 18.39 23.20 -5.28
N ASP A 103 17.98 23.01 -4.02
CA ASP A 103 18.06 24.06 -3.03
C ASP A 103 19.45 24.01 -2.38
N LYS A 104 20.26 25.06 -2.55
CA LYS A 104 21.61 25.13 -1.99
C LYS A 104 21.61 25.03 -0.45
N ASN A 105 20.58 25.58 0.19
CA ASN A 105 20.41 25.58 1.64
C ASN A 105 19.54 24.41 2.15
N GLY A 106 19.17 23.48 1.26
CA GLY A 106 18.36 22.34 1.61
C GLY A 106 19.03 21.42 2.62
N SER A 107 18.25 20.80 3.51
CA SER A 107 18.73 19.82 4.48
C SER A 107 18.65 18.39 3.93
N PHE A 108 19.23 17.42 4.64
CA PHE A 108 18.92 16.00 4.41
C PHE A 108 17.53 15.67 4.97
N VAL A 109 16.92 14.60 4.47
CA VAL A 109 15.55 14.18 4.83
C VAL A 109 15.41 13.82 6.32
N ASN A 110 16.53 13.59 7.01
CA ASN A 110 16.63 13.37 8.44
C ASN A 110 15.88 14.40 9.31
N VAL A 111 15.67 15.62 8.81
CA VAL A 111 14.96 16.69 9.54
C VAL A 111 13.44 16.50 9.60
N TYR A 112 12.87 15.55 8.86
CA TYR A 112 11.42 15.33 8.85
C TYR A 112 10.94 14.58 10.11
N PRO A 113 9.75 14.92 10.64
CA PRO A 113 9.19 14.31 11.83
C PRO A 113 8.52 12.97 11.51
N PHE A 114 9.30 11.99 11.08
CA PHE A 114 8.77 10.69 10.69
C PHE A 114 8.06 9.95 11.82
N VAL A 115 6.96 9.27 11.51
CA VAL A 115 6.14 8.48 12.43
C VAL A 115 6.94 7.35 13.06
N TRP A 116 7.90 6.76 12.34
CA TRP A 116 8.78 5.75 12.89
C TRP A 116 9.65 6.27 14.04
N ASN A 117 9.91 7.59 14.12
CA ASN A 117 10.60 8.16 15.28
C ASN A 117 9.72 8.01 16.53
N LYS A 118 8.40 8.24 16.41
CA LYS A 118 7.46 8.04 17.53
C LYS A 118 7.36 6.58 17.95
N TYR A 119 7.37 5.65 16.99
CA TYR A 119 7.45 4.21 17.30
C TYR A 119 8.75 3.85 18.02
N ARG A 120 9.90 4.34 17.54
CA ARG A 120 11.20 4.14 18.20
C ARG A 120 11.21 4.68 19.62
N ASP A 121 10.69 5.89 19.83
CA ASP A 121 10.60 6.52 21.16
C ASP A 121 9.72 5.71 22.13
N GLN A 122 8.77 4.93 21.62
CA GLN A 122 7.94 3.98 22.37
C GLN A 122 8.54 2.56 22.45
N GLY A 123 9.82 2.40 22.10
CA GLY A 123 10.56 1.14 22.23
C GLY A 123 10.29 0.12 21.12
N TYR A 124 9.70 0.52 20.00
CA TYR A 124 9.53 -0.38 18.85
C TYR A 124 10.86 -0.53 18.11
N VAL A 125 11.16 -1.74 17.65
CA VAL A 125 12.17 -1.96 16.61
C VAL A 125 11.60 -1.46 15.28
N THR A 126 12.35 -0.59 14.61
CA THR A 126 11.91 0.10 13.39
C THR A 126 12.62 -0.40 12.16
N GLY A 127 11.88 -0.52 11.05
CA GLY A 127 12.43 -0.91 9.76
C GLY A 127 11.89 -0.07 8.62
N TYR A 128 12.78 0.23 7.66
CA TYR A 128 12.45 0.87 6.41
C TYR A 128 13.21 0.18 5.26
N ALA A 129 12.48 -0.23 4.22
CA ALA A 129 13.07 -0.76 3.01
C ALA A 129 12.49 -0.11 1.76
N GLU A 130 13.36 0.18 0.81
CA GLU A 130 13.00 0.67 -0.52
C GLU A 130 13.98 0.14 -1.57
N ASP A 131 13.46 -0.24 -2.74
CA ASP A 131 14.23 -0.65 -3.92
C ASP A 131 14.64 0.55 -4.81
N GLY A 132 15.40 0.33 -5.89
CA GLY A 132 15.61 1.35 -6.93
C GLY A 132 16.13 2.72 -6.43
N PRO A 133 17.32 2.81 -5.81
CA PRO A 133 17.83 4.02 -5.14
C PRO A 133 17.97 5.25 -6.06
N ASN A 134 17.98 5.09 -7.38
CA ASN A 134 18.07 6.21 -8.33
C ASN A 134 16.72 6.91 -8.57
N ILE A 135 15.61 6.22 -8.30
CA ILE A 135 14.23 6.72 -8.43
C ILE A 135 13.48 6.60 -7.09
N GLY A 136 14.21 6.62 -5.98
CA GLY A 136 13.65 6.43 -4.64
C GLY A 136 12.84 7.63 -4.15
N ILE A 137 11.90 7.39 -3.24
CA ILE A 137 11.05 8.40 -2.59
C ILE A 137 11.91 9.59 -2.12
N TRP A 138 13.02 9.28 -1.46
CA TRP A 138 13.87 10.26 -0.78
C TRP A 138 15.09 10.68 -1.57
N THR A 139 15.39 10.05 -2.71
CA THR A 139 16.71 10.18 -3.34
C THR A 139 16.66 10.76 -4.75
N LEU A 140 15.52 10.64 -5.44
CA LEU A 140 15.36 11.17 -6.79
C LEU A 140 15.39 12.71 -6.79
N ARG A 141 14.48 13.33 -6.06
CA ARG A 141 14.32 14.80 -5.97
C ARG A 141 14.92 15.39 -4.70
N LEU A 142 14.94 14.59 -3.63
CA LEU A 142 15.39 14.98 -2.30
C LEU A 142 16.81 14.46 -2.03
N ARG A 143 17.51 15.09 -1.10
CA ARG A 143 18.91 14.77 -0.72
C ARG A 143 19.09 13.41 -0.06
N GLY A 144 17.99 12.72 0.25
CA GLY A 144 17.99 11.43 0.95
C GLY A 144 18.38 11.56 2.42
N PHE A 145 18.64 10.40 3.01
CA PHE A 145 19.13 10.28 4.38
C PHE A 145 20.66 10.33 4.41
N ASN A 146 21.24 11.13 5.31
CA ASN A 146 22.67 11.12 5.63
C ASN A 146 23.00 10.32 6.91
N GLN A 147 21.99 9.93 7.67
CA GLN A 147 22.07 9.00 8.79
C GLN A 147 20.97 7.94 8.63
N THR A 148 21.24 6.73 9.11
CA THR A 148 20.30 5.61 9.07
C THR A 148 18.98 5.97 9.79
N PRO A 149 17.82 5.95 9.10
CA PRO A 149 16.57 6.51 9.63
C PRO A 149 15.84 5.60 10.63
N THR A 150 16.10 4.29 10.56
CA THR A 150 15.43 3.22 11.31
C THR A 150 16.46 2.15 11.68
N ASP A 151 16.18 1.30 12.67
CA ASP A 151 17.12 0.25 13.12
C ASP A 151 17.51 -0.70 11.99
N HIS A 152 16.57 -0.96 11.08
CA HIS A 152 16.77 -1.75 9.86
C HIS A 152 16.55 -0.90 8.63
N TYR A 153 17.58 -0.71 7.81
CA TYR A 153 17.51 0.11 6.60
C TYR A 153 18.10 -0.61 5.39
N MET A 154 17.25 -0.98 4.43
CA MET A 154 17.68 -1.84 3.30
C MET A 154 18.38 -1.09 2.17
N LEU A 155 18.18 0.23 2.02
CA LEU A 155 18.70 0.97 0.87
C LEU A 155 20.23 0.86 0.65
N PRO A 156 21.09 0.81 1.70
CA PRO A 156 22.53 0.56 1.54
C PRO A 156 22.84 -0.71 0.74
N PHE A 157 22.06 -1.79 0.90
CA PHE A 157 22.23 -3.03 0.13
C PHE A 157 22.13 -2.76 -1.38
N TYR A 158 21.12 -2.01 -1.82
CA TYR A 158 20.92 -1.65 -3.24
C TYR A 158 21.97 -0.66 -3.77
N ARG A 159 22.70 0.02 -2.88
CA ARG A 159 23.76 0.98 -3.25
C ARG A 159 25.14 0.34 -3.38
N LEU A 160 25.36 -0.85 -2.83
CA LEU A 160 26.64 -1.54 -2.91
C LEU A 160 27.03 -1.75 -4.38
N PRO A 161 28.32 -1.53 -4.76
CA PRO A 161 28.78 -1.71 -6.13
C PRO A 161 28.46 -3.10 -6.68
N VAL A 162 28.65 -4.16 -5.88
CA VAL A 162 28.32 -5.53 -6.28
C VAL A 162 26.84 -5.70 -6.62
N THR A 163 25.94 -5.13 -5.81
CA THR A 163 24.50 -5.19 -6.03
C THR A 163 24.12 -4.43 -7.29
N LYS A 164 24.70 -3.24 -7.49
CA LYS A 164 24.51 -2.45 -8.73
C LYS A 164 25.00 -3.22 -9.95
N SER A 165 26.21 -3.77 -9.91
CA SER A 165 26.77 -4.57 -11.00
C SER A 165 25.86 -5.74 -11.34
N PHE A 166 25.30 -6.44 -10.35
CA PHE A 166 24.37 -7.54 -10.58
C PHE A 166 23.10 -7.09 -11.31
N LEU A 167 22.46 -6.02 -10.82
CA LEU A 167 21.23 -5.46 -11.39
C LEU A 167 21.42 -4.88 -12.80
N TYR A 168 22.57 -4.24 -13.07
CA TYR A 168 22.82 -3.59 -14.35
C TYR A 168 23.43 -4.50 -15.42
N ALA A 169 24.21 -5.52 -15.03
CA ALA A 169 24.96 -6.34 -15.99
C ALA A 169 24.26 -7.63 -16.40
N GLN A 170 23.30 -8.14 -15.61
CA GLN A 170 22.64 -9.43 -15.90
C GLN A 170 21.15 -9.26 -16.16
N ASN A 171 20.39 -9.06 -15.09
CA ASN A 171 18.95 -8.90 -15.11
C ASN A 171 18.57 -7.99 -13.95
N SER A 172 17.98 -6.84 -14.27
CA SER A 172 17.58 -5.86 -13.26
C SER A 172 16.50 -6.37 -12.32
N TYR A 173 15.83 -7.49 -12.62
CA TYR A 173 14.75 -8.05 -11.81
C TYR A 173 15.16 -9.22 -10.92
N CYS A 174 16.40 -9.72 -11.02
CA CYS A 174 16.83 -10.92 -10.30
C CYS A 174 18.18 -10.74 -9.59
N PHE A 175 18.34 -11.46 -8.49
CA PHE A 175 19.59 -11.72 -7.78
C PHE A 175 19.83 -13.23 -7.74
N GLY A 176 20.67 -13.73 -8.66
CA GLY A 176 20.87 -15.17 -8.85
C GLY A 176 19.58 -15.86 -9.26
N ASN A 177 19.11 -16.78 -8.43
CA ASN A 177 17.88 -17.55 -8.66
C ASN A 177 16.63 -16.96 -7.98
N GLN A 178 16.74 -15.79 -7.35
CA GLN A 178 15.61 -15.10 -6.71
C GLN A 178 15.34 -13.79 -7.44
N THR A 179 14.08 -13.39 -7.49
CA THR A 179 13.71 -12.05 -7.95
C THR A 179 14.09 -10.99 -6.92
N SER A 180 14.28 -9.75 -7.37
CA SER A 180 14.50 -8.59 -6.50
C SER A 180 13.34 -8.36 -5.52
N PHE A 181 12.11 -8.70 -5.92
CA PHE A 181 10.93 -8.60 -5.08
C PHE A 181 10.88 -9.70 -4.01
N GLU A 182 11.20 -10.96 -4.38
CA GLU A 182 11.32 -12.04 -3.38
C GLU A 182 12.41 -11.72 -2.35
N LEU A 183 13.55 -11.18 -2.78
CA LEU A 183 14.60 -10.74 -1.88
C LEU A 183 14.10 -9.64 -0.93
N PHE A 184 13.38 -8.65 -1.46
CA PHE A 184 12.77 -7.57 -0.69
C PHE A 184 11.79 -8.11 0.36
N LEU A 185 10.85 -8.98 -0.02
CA LEU A 185 9.92 -9.61 0.93
C LEU A 185 10.63 -10.53 1.92
N SER A 186 11.73 -11.19 1.52
CA SER A 186 12.52 -12.02 2.42
C SER A 186 13.18 -11.20 3.54
N TYR A 187 13.60 -9.97 3.25
CA TYR A 187 14.13 -9.03 4.23
C TYR A 187 13.06 -8.66 5.26
N ILE A 188 11.86 -8.31 4.79
CA ILE A 188 10.70 -8.01 5.66
C ILE A 188 10.37 -9.22 6.54
N ARG A 189 10.31 -10.42 5.96
CA ARG A 189 10.04 -11.66 6.71
C ARG A 189 11.08 -11.90 7.79
N ARG A 190 12.37 -11.76 7.46
CA ARG A 190 13.48 -11.94 8.42
C ARG A 190 13.43 -10.93 9.55
N PHE A 191 13.12 -9.67 9.26
CA PHE A 191 12.87 -8.66 10.29
C PHE A 191 11.78 -9.13 11.26
N TRP A 192 10.66 -9.62 10.74
CA TRP A 192 9.54 -10.06 11.59
C TRP A 192 9.88 -11.25 12.49
N THR A 193 10.69 -12.21 11.99
CA THR A 193 11.11 -13.39 12.75
C THR A 193 12.27 -13.13 13.71
N SER A 194 13.10 -12.11 13.47
CA SER A 194 14.29 -11.82 14.30
C SER A 194 13.95 -11.18 15.64
N TYR A 195 12.76 -10.58 15.74
CA TYR A 195 12.26 -9.90 16.95
C TYR A 195 10.97 -10.56 17.41
N PRO A 196 11.01 -11.80 17.94
CA PRO A 196 9.82 -12.56 18.25
C PRO A 196 9.02 -11.99 19.43
N THR A 197 9.61 -11.18 20.30
CA THR A 197 8.95 -10.64 21.49
C THR A 197 8.76 -9.12 21.43
N ASP A 198 9.48 -8.43 20.57
CA ASP A 198 9.49 -6.97 20.53
C ASP A 198 8.33 -6.38 19.73
N ASN A 199 7.93 -5.18 20.10
CA ASN A 199 7.07 -4.34 19.28
C ASN A 199 7.83 -3.90 18.03
N LYS A 200 7.16 -3.92 16.88
CA LYS A 200 7.79 -3.72 15.57
C LYS A 200 7.00 -2.73 14.74
N PHE A 201 7.70 -1.84 14.04
CA PHE A 201 7.15 -1.01 12.99
C PHE A 201 7.99 -1.19 11.73
N PHE A 202 7.36 -1.46 10.58
CA PHE A 202 8.08 -1.61 9.32
C PHE A 202 7.34 -0.92 8.18
N PHE A 203 8.06 -0.10 7.42
CA PHE A 203 7.58 0.49 6.17
C PHE A 203 8.38 -0.06 4.98
N GLY A 204 7.69 -0.74 4.06
CA GLY A 204 8.29 -1.30 2.84
C GLY A 204 7.71 -0.64 1.60
N PHE A 205 8.56 -0.15 0.70
CA PHE A 205 8.16 0.45 -0.56
C PHE A 205 8.91 -0.17 -1.75
N PHE A 206 8.20 -0.93 -2.59
CA PHE A 206 8.77 -1.58 -3.78
C PHE A 206 8.11 -1.03 -5.04
N LYS A 207 8.90 -0.61 -6.03
CA LYS A 207 8.38 0.06 -7.24
C LYS A 207 8.89 -0.52 -8.56
N GLN A 208 9.95 -1.33 -8.58
CA GLN A 208 10.63 -1.74 -9.80
C GLN A 208 9.72 -2.38 -10.86
N TYR A 209 8.65 -3.08 -10.47
CA TYR A 209 7.74 -3.72 -11.43
C TYR A 209 6.66 -2.77 -11.96
N THR A 210 6.33 -1.70 -11.27
CA THR A 210 5.12 -0.91 -11.53
C THR A 210 5.36 0.58 -11.71
N HIS A 211 6.59 1.07 -11.49
CA HIS A 211 6.90 2.49 -11.54
C HIS A 211 6.59 3.09 -12.92
N ASP A 212 7.19 2.58 -13.99
CA ASP A 212 7.05 3.15 -15.34
C ASP A 212 5.90 2.54 -16.15
N ASP A 213 5.51 1.31 -15.82
CA ASP A 213 4.50 0.51 -16.52
C ASP A 213 3.83 -0.47 -15.54
N TYR A 214 2.53 -0.70 -15.69
CA TYR A 214 1.75 -1.59 -14.83
C TYR A 214 1.73 -3.04 -15.33
N SER A 215 2.24 -3.34 -16.52
CA SER A 215 2.16 -4.67 -17.14
C SER A 215 2.76 -5.80 -16.30
N ARG A 216 3.73 -5.50 -15.43
CA ARG A 216 4.41 -6.47 -14.55
C ARG A 216 3.81 -6.55 -13.15
N GLY A 217 2.73 -5.83 -12.87
CA GLY A 217 2.10 -5.82 -11.54
C GLY A 217 1.73 -7.22 -11.04
N SER A 218 1.28 -8.11 -11.93
CA SER A 218 0.91 -9.49 -11.59
C SER A 218 2.07 -10.36 -11.08
N LEU A 219 3.33 -9.96 -11.33
CA LEU A 219 4.49 -10.64 -10.77
C LEU A 219 4.58 -10.47 -9.25
N THR A 220 3.84 -9.52 -8.67
CA THR A 220 3.81 -9.30 -7.22
C THR A 220 2.85 -10.22 -6.48
N ASP A 221 1.86 -10.79 -7.17
CA ASP A 221 0.72 -11.45 -6.53
C ASP A 221 1.14 -12.71 -5.74
N ALA A 222 1.86 -13.64 -6.40
CA ALA A 222 2.29 -14.88 -5.75
C ALA A 222 3.28 -14.64 -4.59
N PRO A 223 4.33 -13.80 -4.73
CA PRO A 223 5.22 -13.50 -3.61
C PRO A 223 4.53 -12.81 -2.42
N ILE A 224 3.57 -11.89 -2.65
CA ILE A 224 2.78 -11.27 -1.58
C ILE A 224 1.93 -12.32 -0.86
N PHE A 225 1.24 -13.18 -1.62
CA PHE A 225 0.46 -14.27 -1.05
C PHE A 225 1.32 -15.19 -0.18
N ASP A 226 2.51 -15.56 -0.66
CA ASP A 226 3.43 -16.42 0.09
C ASP A 226 3.93 -15.77 1.37
N LEU A 227 4.22 -14.46 1.35
CA LEU A 227 4.54 -13.71 2.56
C LEU A 227 3.38 -13.76 3.57
N LEU A 228 2.16 -13.41 3.13
CA LEU A 228 0.98 -13.37 4.02
C LEU A 228 0.64 -14.73 4.58
N ARG A 229 0.65 -15.78 3.75
CA ARG A 229 0.46 -17.18 4.17
C ARG A 229 1.51 -17.60 5.19
N THR A 230 2.77 -17.21 5.01
CA THR A 230 3.86 -17.53 5.94
C THR A 230 3.69 -16.80 7.27
N LEU A 231 3.36 -15.50 7.25
CA LEU A 231 3.11 -14.72 8.45
C LEU A 231 1.87 -15.21 9.21
N HIS A 232 0.83 -15.67 8.49
CA HIS A 232 -0.35 -16.28 9.09
C HIS A 232 -0.01 -17.60 9.79
N LYS A 233 0.60 -18.55 9.07
CA LYS A 233 0.96 -19.88 9.62
C LYS A 233 1.93 -19.81 10.80
N SER A 234 2.76 -18.77 10.86
CA SER A 234 3.69 -18.55 11.98
C SER A 234 3.08 -17.76 13.15
N GLY A 235 1.79 -17.45 13.11
CA GLY A 235 1.09 -16.67 14.14
C GLY A 235 1.48 -15.19 14.19
N GLN A 236 2.29 -14.71 13.23
CA GLN A 236 2.77 -13.34 13.20
C GLN A 236 1.66 -12.34 12.87
N LEU A 237 0.70 -12.72 12.02
CA LEU A 237 -0.46 -11.87 11.73
C LEU A 237 -1.43 -11.74 12.92
N GLU A 238 -1.42 -12.63 13.90
CA GLU A 238 -2.29 -12.55 15.10
C GLU A 238 -1.87 -11.48 16.11
N ARG A 239 -0.82 -10.72 15.79
CA ARG A 239 -0.29 -9.62 16.59
C ARG A 239 0.21 -8.45 15.75
N THR A 240 -0.16 -8.43 14.48
CA THR A 240 0.30 -7.42 13.51
C THR A 240 -0.88 -6.83 12.79
N VAL A 241 -1.05 -5.50 12.90
CA VAL A 241 -1.86 -4.76 11.93
C VAL A 241 -1.03 -4.62 10.66
N PHE A 242 -1.49 -5.24 9.57
CA PHE A 242 -0.79 -5.20 8.28
C PHE A 242 -1.58 -4.38 7.28
N ILE A 243 -0.90 -3.47 6.60
CA ILE A 243 -1.49 -2.60 5.57
C ILE A 243 -0.78 -2.90 4.25
N LEU A 244 -1.53 -3.40 3.26
CA LEU A 244 -1.06 -3.53 1.88
C LEU A 244 -1.62 -2.39 1.06
N MET A 245 -0.78 -1.62 0.39
CA MET A 245 -1.26 -0.48 -0.38
C MET A 245 -0.34 -0.07 -1.52
N THR A 246 -0.88 0.70 -2.46
CA THR A 246 -0.12 1.47 -3.45
C THR A 246 -0.14 2.96 -3.09
N ASP A 247 0.85 3.73 -3.54
CA ASP A 247 0.87 5.18 -3.34
C ASP A 247 -0.06 5.90 -4.33
N HIS A 248 -0.04 5.50 -5.59
CA HIS A 248 -0.94 5.97 -6.64
C HIS A 248 -1.20 4.86 -7.68
N GLY A 249 -2.15 5.08 -8.60
CA GLY A 249 -2.33 4.21 -9.76
C GLY A 249 -1.30 4.48 -10.87
N ALA A 250 -1.52 3.93 -12.07
CA ALA A 250 -0.53 4.00 -13.13
C ALA A 250 -0.30 5.43 -13.65
N ARG A 251 0.79 6.07 -13.21
CA ARG A 251 1.10 7.48 -13.51
C ARG A 251 1.89 7.67 -14.81
N PHE A 252 2.82 6.76 -15.08
CA PHE A 252 3.77 6.89 -16.20
C PHE A 252 3.32 6.13 -17.45
N SER A 253 2.24 5.35 -17.35
CA SER A 253 1.69 4.61 -18.48
C SER A 253 0.85 5.49 -19.42
N ALA A 254 0.75 5.08 -20.68
CA ALA A 254 -0.13 5.73 -21.66
C ALA A 254 -1.61 5.72 -21.21
N ALA A 255 -2.01 4.76 -20.36
CA ALA A 255 -3.37 4.64 -19.84
C ALA A 255 -3.80 5.89 -19.07
N ARG A 256 -2.88 6.61 -18.38
CA ARG A 256 -3.19 7.86 -17.66
C ARG A 256 -3.84 8.92 -18.55
N ARG A 257 -3.52 8.94 -19.86
CA ARG A 257 -4.09 9.91 -20.82
C ARG A 257 -5.58 9.69 -21.10
N THR A 258 -6.14 8.56 -20.66
CA THR A 258 -7.57 8.27 -20.77
C THR A 258 -8.32 8.80 -19.54
N PRO A 259 -9.63 9.15 -19.67
CA PRO A 259 -10.45 9.51 -18.52
C PRO A 259 -10.46 8.42 -17.43
N GLN A 260 -10.50 7.14 -17.83
CA GLN A 260 -10.44 6.01 -16.92
C GLN A 260 -9.11 5.96 -16.15
N GLY A 261 -7.97 6.05 -16.85
CA GLY A 261 -6.66 6.03 -16.20
C GLY A 261 -6.40 7.24 -15.30
N THR A 262 -7.03 8.39 -15.59
CA THR A 262 -7.00 9.55 -14.68
C THR A 262 -7.69 9.27 -13.35
N ILE A 263 -8.82 8.54 -13.37
CA ILE A 263 -9.54 8.13 -12.17
C ILE A 263 -8.74 7.04 -11.43
N GLU A 264 -8.27 6.01 -12.14
CA GLU A 264 -7.49 4.91 -11.54
C GLU A 264 -6.18 5.38 -10.91
N GLU A 265 -5.52 6.41 -11.47
CA GLU A 265 -4.33 7.04 -10.86
C GLU A 265 -4.62 7.61 -9.46
N ARG A 266 -5.84 8.12 -9.25
CA ARG A 266 -6.28 8.76 -8.00
C ARG A 266 -6.89 7.80 -7.00
N LEU A 267 -7.15 6.55 -7.39
CA LEU A 267 -7.77 5.51 -6.56
C LEU A 267 -6.77 4.36 -6.31
N PRO A 268 -5.69 4.60 -5.56
CA PRO A 268 -4.76 3.55 -5.17
C PRO A 268 -5.42 2.46 -4.32
N PHE A 269 -4.89 1.25 -4.41
CA PHE A 269 -5.32 0.14 -3.58
C PHE A 269 -4.85 0.32 -2.14
N MET A 270 -5.69 -0.03 -1.17
CA MET A 270 -5.31 -0.13 0.24
C MET A 270 -6.16 -1.20 0.93
N SER A 271 -5.54 -2.10 1.67
CA SER A 271 -6.24 -3.12 2.47
C SER A 271 -5.59 -3.28 3.83
N PHE A 272 -6.43 -3.45 4.85
CA PHE A 272 -6.01 -3.75 6.23
C PHE A 272 -6.23 -5.21 6.55
N ILE A 273 -5.28 -5.82 7.25
CA ILE A 273 -5.43 -7.08 7.96
C ILE A 273 -5.29 -6.77 9.44
N LEU A 274 -6.34 -7.07 10.22
CA LEU A 274 -6.36 -6.85 11.65
C LEU A 274 -6.31 -8.18 12.42
N PRO A 275 -5.46 -8.29 13.45
CA PRO A 275 -5.42 -9.45 14.33
C PRO A 275 -6.77 -9.75 14.97
N SER A 276 -7.08 -11.03 15.22
CA SER A 276 -8.32 -11.42 15.91
C SER A 276 -8.43 -10.78 17.30
N SER A 277 -7.31 -10.73 18.03
CA SER A 277 -7.19 -10.06 19.33
C SER A 277 -7.50 -8.56 19.26
N PHE A 278 -7.03 -7.87 18.22
CA PHE A 278 -7.32 -6.45 17.98
C PHE A 278 -8.81 -6.24 17.75
N ARG A 279 -9.44 -7.09 16.94
CA ARG A 279 -10.86 -6.98 16.61
C ARG A 279 -11.76 -7.17 17.82
N GLN A 280 -11.43 -8.12 18.68
CA GLN A 280 -12.16 -8.39 19.91
C GLN A 280 -11.98 -7.27 20.94
N LYS A 281 -10.76 -6.71 21.04
CA LYS A 281 -10.43 -5.66 22.00
C LYS A 281 -10.99 -4.29 21.60
N TYR A 282 -10.99 -3.97 20.31
CA TYR A 282 -11.40 -2.66 19.78
C TYR A 282 -12.53 -2.75 18.74
N PRO A 283 -13.68 -3.37 19.06
CA PRO A 283 -14.76 -3.60 18.08
C PRO A 283 -15.32 -2.29 17.52
N ARG A 284 -15.32 -1.22 18.33
CA ARG A 284 -15.72 0.12 17.92
C ARG A 284 -14.81 0.69 16.83
N ALA A 285 -13.50 0.59 17.00
CA ALA A 285 -12.50 1.04 16.04
C ALA A 285 -12.59 0.24 14.73
N VAL A 286 -12.83 -1.08 14.82
CA VAL A 286 -13.06 -1.93 13.64
C VAL A 286 -14.31 -1.50 12.89
N ASN A 287 -15.38 -1.13 13.59
CA ASN A 287 -16.60 -0.64 12.94
C ASN A 287 -16.35 0.72 12.27
N ALA A 288 -15.63 1.63 12.93
CA ALA A 288 -15.22 2.90 12.33
C ALA A 288 -14.38 2.67 11.06
N LEU A 289 -13.39 1.77 11.10
CA LEU A 289 -12.59 1.41 9.92
C LEU A 289 -13.49 0.91 8.79
N ARG A 290 -14.40 -0.03 9.06
CA ARG A 290 -15.34 -0.58 8.05
C ARG A 290 -16.21 0.51 7.41
N THR A 291 -16.56 1.56 8.13
CA THR A 291 -17.25 2.72 7.57
C THR A 291 -16.29 3.58 6.74
N ASN A 292 -15.15 3.94 7.32
CA ASN A 292 -14.22 4.93 6.76
C ASN A 292 -13.48 4.44 5.51
N ILE A 293 -13.28 3.14 5.33
CA ILE A 293 -12.73 2.57 4.08
C ILE A 293 -13.62 2.87 2.85
N ASN A 294 -14.89 3.25 3.05
CA ASN A 294 -15.83 3.65 1.99
C ASN A 294 -15.98 5.18 1.85
N ARG A 295 -15.21 5.94 2.63
CA ARG A 295 -15.23 7.41 2.64
C ARG A 295 -13.94 7.96 2.05
N LEU A 296 -14.02 9.20 1.56
CA LEU A 296 -12.85 9.92 1.11
C LEU A 296 -11.82 10.02 2.24
N THR A 297 -10.71 9.31 2.08
CA THR A 297 -9.59 9.27 3.03
C THR A 297 -8.30 9.57 2.28
N THR A 298 -7.34 10.14 3.00
CA THR A 298 -6.10 10.66 2.43
C THR A 298 -4.87 10.08 3.15
N PRO A 299 -3.66 10.25 2.60
CA PRO A 299 -2.43 9.94 3.31
C PRO A 299 -2.33 10.53 4.72
N LEU A 300 -2.93 11.71 4.98
CA LEU A 300 -2.93 12.33 6.30
C LEU A 300 -3.77 11.52 7.31
N ASP A 301 -4.89 10.94 6.89
CA ASP A 301 -5.72 10.07 7.72
C ASP A 301 -5.00 8.75 8.04
N VAL A 302 -4.21 8.24 7.09
CA VAL A 302 -3.32 7.10 7.34
C VAL A 302 -2.28 7.45 8.40
N HIS A 303 -1.67 8.64 8.35
CA HIS A 303 -0.75 9.10 9.38
C HIS A 303 -1.40 9.13 10.77
N ALA A 304 -2.59 9.73 10.88
CA ALA A 304 -3.35 9.73 12.13
C ALA A 304 -3.67 8.30 12.59
N THR A 305 -3.96 7.39 11.67
CA THR A 305 -4.19 5.96 11.96
C THR A 305 -2.95 5.27 12.51
N LEU A 306 -1.77 5.54 11.95
CA LEU A 306 -0.51 5.02 12.48
C LEU A 306 -0.23 5.55 13.89
N LEU A 307 -0.49 6.83 14.16
CA LEU A 307 -0.35 7.37 15.51
C LEU A 307 -1.34 6.74 16.50
N SER A 308 -2.60 6.54 16.11
CA SER A 308 -3.59 5.86 16.96
C SER A 308 -3.19 4.44 17.35
N LEU A 309 -2.39 3.74 16.52
CA LEU A 309 -1.89 2.40 16.87
C LEU A 309 -0.87 2.40 18.02
N LEU A 310 -0.27 3.55 18.37
CA LEU A 310 0.59 3.69 19.55
C LEU A 310 -0.23 3.74 20.85
N ASP A 311 -1.42 4.33 20.82
CA ASP A 311 -2.37 4.34 21.94
C ASP A 311 -3.82 4.17 21.45
N MET A 312 -4.20 2.90 21.27
CA MET A 312 -5.56 2.55 20.85
C MET A 312 -6.61 2.80 21.94
N ASN A 313 -6.23 2.88 23.21
CA ASN A 313 -7.19 3.11 24.28
C ASN A 313 -7.66 4.57 24.24
N GLU A 314 -6.71 5.50 24.09
CA GLU A 314 -7.04 6.91 23.83
C GLU A 314 -7.88 7.01 22.55
N ALA A 315 -7.37 6.50 21.42
CA ALA A 315 -8.04 6.61 20.13
C ALA A 315 -9.46 6.02 20.10
N SER A 316 -9.70 4.87 20.76
CA SER A 316 -11.02 4.23 20.78
C SER A 316 -12.01 4.87 21.75
N SER A 317 -11.53 5.68 22.70
CA SER A 317 -12.36 6.38 23.70
C SER A 317 -12.87 7.74 23.21
N THR A 318 -12.22 8.34 22.21
CA THR A 318 -12.56 9.68 21.70
C THR A 318 -13.89 9.66 20.93
N ASN A 319 -14.95 10.14 21.58
CA ASN A 319 -16.30 10.23 21.00
C ASN A 319 -16.50 11.45 20.09
N ASN A 320 -15.74 12.52 20.31
CA ASN A 320 -15.87 13.79 19.59
C ASN A 320 -14.54 14.11 18.94
N VAL A 321 -14.33 13.61 17.72
CA VAL A 321 -13.19 14.08 16.93
C VAL A 321 -13.50 15.48 16.45
N ASN A 322 -12.57 16.41 16.66
CA ASN A 322 -12.72 17.75 16.14
C ASN A 322 -12.60 17.69 14.61
N VAL A 323 -13.74 17.79 13.91
CA VAL A 323 -13.80 17.72 12.44
C VAL A 323 -13.03 18.83 11.73
N THR A 324 -12.58 19.87 12.45
CA THR A 324 -11.66 20.88 11.89
C THR A 324 -10.20 20.40 11.82
N GLN A 325 -9.91 19.22 12.37
CA GLN A 325 -8.59 18.60 12.26
C GLN A 325 -8.30 18.25 10.80
N ARG A 326 -7.04 18.48 10.40
CA ARG A 326 -6.54 18.18 9.05
C ARG A 326 -6.55 16.69 8.67
N ALA A 327 -6.69 15.81 9.65
CA ALA A 327 -6.56 14.37 9.52
C ALA A 327 -7.31 13.69 10.67
N ILE A 328 -8.01 12.61 10.36
CA ILE A 328 -8.73 11.81 11.35
C ILE A 328 -8.34 10.35 11.15
N SER A 329 -8.04 9.65 12.25
CA SER A 329 -7.73 8.23 12.18
C SER A 329 -8.91 7.44 11.61
N LEU A 330 -8.61 6.46 10.77
CA LEU A 330 -9.57 5.49 10.24
C LEU A 330 -10.26 4.68 11.35
N PHE A 331 -9.71 4.65 12.57
CA PHE A 331 -10.29 3.99 13.73
C PHE A 331 -11.28 4.86 14.52
N ASN A 332 -11.46 6.13 14.14
CA ASN A 332 -12.43 7.03 14.76
C ASN A 332 -13.65 7.25 13.86
N PHE A 333 -14.81 7.46 14.47
CA PHE A 333 -15.97 7.95 13.74
C PHE A 333 -15.77 9.41 13.34
N ASP A 334 -16.54 9.86 12.35
CA ASP A 334 -16.63 11.28 11.90
C ASP A 334 -15.50 11.82 11.00
N ILE A 335 -14.86 10.95 10.19
CA ILE A 335 -14.16 11.42 8.98
C ILE A 335 -15.18 12.11 8.06
N ILE A 336 -14.92 13.37 7.70
CA ILE A 336 -15.88 14.27 7.02
C ILE A 336 -16.48 13.64 5.75
N HIS A 337 -17.79 13.86 5.65
CA HIS A 337 -18.81 13.35 4.74
C HIS A 337 -18.58 13.59 3.23
N ILE A 338 -17.92 12.63 2.56
CA ILE A 338 -18.33 12.25 1.19
C ILE A 338 -18.44 10.73 1.21
N ASP A 339 -19.65 10.23 1.45
CA ASP A 339 -19.94 8.82 1.23
C ASP A 339 -19.94 8.60 -0.30
N PHE A 340 -19.09 7.70 -0.79
CA PHE A 340 -19.26 7.18 -2.14
C PHE A 340 -20.50 6.28 -2.11
N LEU A 341 -21.67 6.88 -2.32
CA LEU A 341 -22.89 6.11 -2.56
C LEU A 341 -22.62 5.23 -3.78
N PRO A 342 -22.85 3.91 -3.71
CA PRO A 342 -22.83 3.09 -4.91
C PRO A 342 -23.84 3.71 -5.90
N MET A 343 -23.41 3.93 -7.14
CA MET A 343 -24.36 4.31 -8.20
C MET A 343 -25.44 3.22 -8.21
N GLN A 344 -26.65 3.58 -7.79
CA GLN A 344 -27.82 2.76 -8.03
C GLN A 344 -28.00 2.73 -9.55
N THR A 345 -27.67 1.59 -10.16
CA THR A 345 -27.93 1.29 -11.57
C THR A 345 -29.29 0.65 -11.72
#